data_AF-A0A542YUF0-F1
#
_entry.id   AF-A0A542YUF0-F1
#
_cell.length_a   1.000
_cell.length_b   1.000
_cell.length_c   1.000
_cell.angle_alpha   90.00
_cell.angle_beta   90.00
_cell.angle_gamma   90.00
#
_symmetry.space_group_name_H-M   'P 1'
#
loop_
_entity.id
_entity.type
_entity.pdbx_description
1 polymer ?
#
loop_
_entity_poly.entity_id
_entity_poly.type
_entity_poly.pdbx_seq_one_letter_code
_entity_poly.pdbx_strand_id
1 'polypeptide(L)'
;MDFLPAVGIASLMFLLLAIGDLISTRTHARVPAILVAIVLYLVLVWTGVVDGEVVSGSVVNPFGVMVISVALVHLGTIIPISVLIAQWRAVLIAICGLIVAVAPVSHESPHRLLLPQRYLTPSLLLAMIAVLGTLAFFLGEWTGLNYGIWSLLIGIACQYFGVLPAKALDEANSFGIVTAGIMVVVLASMGGVTVSQLLDSIGPVLMILFLGTVGLLVGGMLAARLIGWDPKKAMPVSLTALIGFPADYIICEEIAHSLGEDTQQRDAIMDEILAPMLVGGFTSVSLASVMIASTLVGTL
;
A
#
# COMPACT_ATOMS: atom_id res chain seq x y z
N MET A 1 -25.41 1.87 25.88
CA MET A 1 -25.73 3.25 25.48
C MET A 1 -25.01 3.45 24.16
N ASP A 2 -25.74 3.48 23.04
CA ASP A 2 -25.16 3.64 21.70
C ASP A 2 -24.72 5.10 21.53
N PHE A 3 -23.48 5.42 21.93
CA PHE A 3 -23.06 6.81 22.03
C PHE A 3 -22.76 7.48 20.68
N LEU A 4 -22.55 6.72 19.60
CA LEU A 4 -22.32 7.26 18.26
C LEU A 4 -23.03 6.41 17.19
N PRO A 5 -23.90 6.98 16.34
CA PRO A 5 -24.37 6.27 15.14
C PRO A 5 -23.19 5.98 14.21
N ALA A 6 -23.32 5.03 13.27
CA ALA A 6 -22.25 4.63 12.34
C ALA A 6 -21.56 5.82 11.62
N VAL A 7 -22.34 6.87 11.28
CA VAL A 7 -21.82 8.11 10.69
C VAL A 7 -20.90 8.86 11.66
N GLY A 8 -21.25 8.92 12.94
CA GLY A 8 -20.43 9.54 13.98
C GLY A 8 -19.12 8.80 14.23
N ILE A 9 -19.13 7.47 14.12
CA ILE A 9 -17.91 6.65 14.19
C ILE A 9 -16.97 7.00 13.04
N ALA A 10 -17.48 7.04 11.80
CA ALA A 10 -16.66 7.42 10.65
C ALA A 10 -16.04 8.82 10.81
N SER A 11 -16.82 9.82 11.20
CA SER A 11 -16.31 11.18 11.45
C SER A 11 -15.26 11.24 12.56
N LEU A 12 -15.42 10.46 13.63
CA LEU A 12 -14.43 10.34 14.68
C LEU A 12 -13.12 9.77 14.15
N MET A 13 -13.17 8.74 13.30
CA MET A 13 -11.96 8.14 12.73
C MET A 13 -11.18 9.14 11.86
N PHE A 14 -11.86 9.93 11.03
CA PHE A 14 -11.22 11.02 10.30
C PHE A 14 -10.63 12.09 11.22
N LEU A 15 -11.28 12.40 12.34
CA LEU A 15 -10.73 13.33 13.33
C LEU A 15 -9.44 12.80 13.97
N LEU A 16 -9.38 11.51 14.29
CA LEU A 16 -8.17 10.88 14.82
C LEU A 16 -7.01 10.94 13.83
N LEU A 17 -7.28 10.71 12.54
CA LEU A 17 -6.29 10.85 11.48
C LEU A 17 -5.78 12.29 11.37
N ALA A 18 -6.68 13.28 11.37
CA ALA A 18 -6.31 14.68 11.33
C ALA A 18 -5.44 15.12 12.53
N ILE A 19 -5.71 14.59 13.73
CA ILE A 19 -4.87 14.80 14.91
C ILE A 19 -3.49 14.17 14.70
N GLY A 20 -3.44 12.97 14.11
CA GLY A 20 -2.21 12.29 13.74
C GLY A 20 -1.34 13.12 12.79
N ASP A 21 -1.92 13.64 11.71
CA ASP A 21 -1.22 14.47 10.73
C ASP A 21 -0.67 15.76 11.35
N LEU A 22 -1.45 16.41 12.22
CA LEU A 22 -1.03 17.61 12.91
C LEU A 22 0.17 17.35 13.84
N ILE A 23 0.18 16.20 14.52
CA ILE A 23 1.29 15.80 15.38
C ILE A 23 2.51 15.40 14.53
N SER A 24 2.34 14.66 13.43
CA SER A 24 3.45 14.31 12.53
C SER A 24 4.12 15.56 11.98
N THR A 25 3.31 16.53 11.51
CA THR A 25 3.80 17.81 10.98
C THR A 25 4.56 18.60 12.02
N ARG A 26 4.03 18.71 13.25
CA ARG A 26 4.73 19.41 14.35
C ARG A 26 6.00 18.70 14.81
N THR A 27 6.08 17.40 14.65
CA THR A 27 7.25 16.61 15.03
C THR A 27 8.28 16.47 13.92
N HIS A 28 8.07 17.15 12.77
CA HIS A 28 8.90 17.00 11.58
C HIS A 28 9.07 15.52 11.19
N ALA A 29 7.96 14.81 10.98
CA ALA A 29 7.94 13.42 10.54
C ALA A 29 8.52 12.39 11.52
N ARG A 30 8.91 12.80 12.74
CA ARG A 30 9.53 11.88 13.70
C ARG A 30 8.53 10.89 14.29
N VAL A 31 7.25 11.26 14.35
CA VAL A 31 6.17 10.41 14.84
C VAL A 31 5.15 10.26 13.73
N PRO A 32 5.02 9.07 13.12
CA PRO A 32 4.10 8.85 12.01
C PRO A 32 2.64 9.13 12.38
N ALA A 33 1.88 9.78 11.50
CA ALA A 33 0.48 10.12 11.74
C ALA A 33 -0.40 8.90 12.04
N ILE A 34 -0.20 7.79 11.32
CA ILE A 34 -0.95 6.55 11.51
C ILE A 34 -0.74 5.93 12.90
N LEU A 35 0.48 6.02 13.45
CA LEU A 35 0.79 5.51 14.78
C LEU A 35 0.02 6.29 15.85
N VAL A 36 0.02 7.63 15.73
CA VAL A 36 -0.73 8.50 16.62
C VAL A 36 -2.22 8.17 16.57
N ALA A 37 -2.77 8.00 15.36
CA ALA A 37 -4.17 7.68 15.17
C ALA A 37 -4.55 6.32 15.78
N ILE A 38 -3.71 5.28 15.61
CA ILE A 38 -3.92 3.95 16.21
C ILE A 38 -3.94 4.04 17.74
N VAL A 39 -2.97 4.73 18.35
CA VAL A 39 -2.90 4.86 19.82
C VAL A 39 -4.14 5.58 20.35
N LEU A 40 -4.54 6.68 19.72
CA LEU A 40 -5.75 7.40 20.13
C LEU A 40 -7.02 6.56 19.97
N TYR A 41 -7.13 5.81 18.86
CA TYR A 41 -8.25 4.91 18.62
C TYR A 41 -8.34 3.80 19.68
N LEU A 42 -7.23 3.14 20.00
CA LEU A 42 -7.18 2.10 21.03
C LEU A 42 -7.56 2.64 22.42
N VAL A 43 -7.10 3.84 22.77
CA VAL A 43 -7.51 4.51 24.03
C VAL A 43 -9.02 4.71 24.07
N LEU A 44 -9.64 5.13 22.96
CA LEU A 44 -11.11 5.32 22.89
C LEU A 44 -11.88 3.99 23.00
N VAL A 45 -11.36 2.92 22.40
CA VAL A 45 -11.92 1.58 22.53
C VAL A 45 -11.81 1.08 23.97
N TRP A 46 -10.63 1.19 24.60
CA TRP A 46 -10.40 0.70 25.96
C TRP A 46 -11.13 1.51 27.05
N THR A 47 -11.36 2.79 26.81
CA THR A 47 -12.16 3.64 27.72
C THR A 47 -13.67 3.42 27.54
N GLY A 48 -14.09 2.59 26.57
CA GLY A 48 -15.49 2.31 26.28
C GLY A 48 -16.23 3.45 25.57
N VAL A 49 -15.50 4.44 25.04
CA VAL A 49 -16.07 5.56 24.26
C VAL A 49 -16.48 5.07 22.86
N VAL A 50 -15.75 4.09 22.31
CA VAL A 50 -16.03 3.47 21.01
C VAL A 50 -16.20 1.97 21.19
N ASP A 51 -17.26 1.41 20.62
CA ASP A 51 -17.46 -0.04 20.52
C ASP A 51 -16.75 -0.59 19.28
N GLY A 52 -15.65 -1.32 19.49
CA GLY A 52 -14.81 -1.87 18.43
C GLY A 52 -15.49 -2.93 17.56
N GLU A 53 -16.51 -3.63 18.06
CA GLU A 53 -17.27 -4.62 17.26
C GLU A 53 -18.17 -3.92 16.23
N VAL A 54 -18.75 -2.78 16.58
CA VAL A 54 -19.57 -1.98 15.66
C VAL A 54 -18.73 -1.38 14.53
N VAL A 55 -17.49 -0.95 14.83
CA VAL A 55 -16.57 -0.37 13.84
C VAL A 55 -16.10 -1.43 12.84
N SER A 56 -15.73 -2.62 13.32
CA SER A 56 -15.25 -3.72 12.49
C SER A 56 -16.34 -4.32 11.60
N GLY A 57 -17.57 -4.49 12.11
CA GLY A 57 -18.69 -5.03 11.32
C GLY A 57 -19.25 -4.09 10.26
N SER A 58 -19.24 -2.77 10.50
CA SER A 58 -19.95 -1.79 9.65
C SER A 58 -19.11 -1.23 8.50
N VAL A 59 -17.78 -1.16 8.65
CA VAL A 59 -16.88 -0.46 7.71
C VAL A 59 -15.90 -1.41 7.00
N VAL A 60 -15.51 -2.53 7.63
CA VAL A 60 -14.30 -3.28 7.23
C VAL A 60 -14.53 -4.27 6.09
N ASN A 61 -15.70 -4.90 5.94
CA ASN A 61 -15.73 -6.14 5.14
C ASN A 61 -15.72 -5.93 3.60
N PRO A 62 -16.71 -5.27 2.94
CA PRO A 62 -16.66 -5.09 1.48
C PRO A 62 -15.98 -3.78 1.07
N PHE A 63 -16.22 -2.71 1.83
CA PHE A 63 -15.73 -1.38 1.50
C PHE A 63 -14.21 -1.27 1.69
N GLY A 64 -13.65 -1.87 2.74
CA GLY A 64 -12.22 -1.84 2.98
C GLY A 64 -11.39 -2.54 1.90
N VAL A 65 -11.81 -3.75 1.51
CA VAL A 65 -11.16 -4.50 0.41
C VAL A 65 -11.27 -3.72 -0.91
N MET A 66 -12.43 -3.14 -1.19
CA MET A 66 -12.63 -2.32 -2.39
C MET A 66 -11.68 -1.11 -2.39
N VAL A 67 -11.61 -0.32 -1.31
CA VAL A 67 -10.76 0.88 -1.23
C VAL A 67 -9.28 0.53 -1.36
N ILE A 68 -8.83 -0.58 -0.74
CA ILE A 68 -7.46 -1.06 -0.89
C ILE A 68 -7.20 -1.48 -2.34
N SER A 69 -8.09 -2.26 -2.96
CA SER A 69 -7.93 -2.69 -4.36
C SER A 69 -7.90 -1.50 -5.35
N VAL A 70 -8.74 -0.48 -5.12
CA VAL A 70 -8.77 0.77 -5.90
C VAL A 70 -7.44 1.50 -5.83
N ALA A 71 -6.89 1.63 -4.62
CA ALA A 71 -5.59 2.25 -4.42
C ALA A 71 -4.47 1.45 -5.11
N LEU A 72 -4.51 0.12 -5.04
CA LEU A 72 -3.52 -0.74 -5.69
C LEU A 72 -3.58 -0.69 -7.23
N VAL A 73 -4.79 -0.62 -7.82
CA VAL A 73 -4.93 -0.36 -9.26
C VAL A 73 -4.35 1.00 -9.62
N HIS A 74 -4.61 2.03 -8.82
CA HIS A 74 -4.03 3.35 -9.03
C HIS A 74 -2.50 3.36 -8.94
N LEU A 75 -1.90 2.65 -7.98
CA LEU A 75 -0.44 2.50 -7.93
C LEU A 75 0.10 1.91 -9.22
N GLY A 76 -0.59 0.94 -9.81
CA GLY A 76 -0.23 0.40 -11.12
C GLY A 76 -0.25 1.45 -12.24
N THR A 77 -1.06 2.50 -12.11
CA THR A 77 -1.10 3.64 -13.06
C THR A 77 -0.01 4.68 -12.82
N ILE A 78 0.66 4.66 -11.66
CA ILE A 78 1.75 5.58 -11.34
C ILE A 78 3.07 5.08 -11.93
N ILE A 79 3.34 3.78 -11.86
CA ILE A 79 4.65 3.23 -12.21
C ILE A 79 4.87 3.25 -13.74
N PRO A 80 5.88 3.97 -14.25
CA PRO A 80 6.21 3.94 -15.67
C PRO A 80 6.74 2.56 -16.06
N ILE A 81 6.31 2.04 -17.20
CA ILE A 81 6.74 0.70 -17.68
C ILE A 81 8.24 0.63 -17.95
N SER A 82 8.86 1.75 -18.32
CA SER A 82 10.32 1.89 -18.45
C SER A 82 11.04 1.62 -17.13
N VAL A 83 10.46 2.02 -15.99
CA VAL A 83 11.01 1.81 -14.64
C VAL A 83 10.87 0.33 -14.25
N LEU A 84 9.73 -0.29 -14.53
CA LEU A 84 9.54 -1.74 -14.31
C LEU A 84 10.54 -2.58 -15.13
N ILE A 85 10.74 -2.23 -16.39
CA ILE A 85 11.69 -2.91 -17.29
C ILE A 85 13.15 -2.66 -16.85
N ALA A 86 13.49 -1.45 -16.41
CA ALA A 86 14.82 -1.15 -15.86
C ALA A 86 15.08 -1.90 -14.54
N GLN A 87 14.03 -2.20 -13.78
CA GLN A 87 14.05 -3.01 -12.56
C GLN A 87 13.85 -4.50 -12.82
N TRP A 88 14.24 -5.01 -14.01
CA TRP A 88 14.16 -6.43 -14.40
C TRP A 88 14.71 -7.41 -13.34
N ARG A 89 15.64 -6.97 -12.48
CA ARG A 89 16.17 -7.77 -11.36
C ARG A 89 15.19 -7.91 -10.19
N ALA A 90 14.46 -6.85 -9.84
CA ALA A 90 13.38 -6.91 -8.84
C ALA A 90 12.17 -7.67 -9.41
N VAL A 91 11.90 -7.44 -10.69
CA VAL A 91 10.90 -8.15 -11.49
C VAL A 91 11.24 -9.64 -11.61
N LEU A 92 12.49 -10.07 -11.81
CA LEU A 92 12.87 -11.50 -11.83
C LEU A 92 12.66 -12.22 -10.48
N ILE A 93 12.78 -11.50 -9.36
CA ILE A 93 12.45 -12.03 -8.03
C ILE A 93 10.93 -12.13 -7.86
N ALA A 94 10.15 -11.25 -8.50
CA ALA A 94 8.69 -11.26 -8.52
C ALA A 94 8.06 -12.23 -9.57
N ILE A 95 8.73 -12.47 -10.71
CA ILE A 95 8.23 -13.17 -11.92
C ILE A 95 8.34 -14.70 -11.86
N CYS A 96 8.92 -15.29 -10.81
CA CYS A 96 8.78 -16.74 -10.62
C CYS A 96 7.31 -17.21 -10.49
N GLY A 97 6.35 -16.29 -10.38
CA GLY A 97 4.99 -16.49 -10.86
C GLY A 97 4.68 -15.61 -12.09
N LEU A 98 4.28 -16.26 -13.18
CA LEU A 98 3.60 -15.70 -14.37
C LEU A 98 4.48 -15.21 -15.55
N ILE A 99 4.28 -15.88 -16.68
CA ILE A 99 4.99 -15.72 -17.96
C ILE A 99 4.39 -14.54 -18.77
N VAL A 100 5.27 -13.86 -19.53
CA VAL A 100 5.08 -12.88 -20.66
C VAL A 100 4.83 -11.42 -20.21
N ALA A 101 5.50 -10.37 -20.71
CA ALA A 101 5.94 -10.07 -22.08
C ALA A 101 7.19 -9.16 -22.16
N VAL A 102 7.99 -9.39 -23.21
CA VAL A 102 9.11 -8.56 -23.66
C VAL A 102 8.62 -7.56 -24.71
N ALA A 103 8.95 -6.27 -24.55
CA ALA A 103 9.09 -5.32 -25.65
C ALA A 103 10.03 -4.16 -25.21
N PRO A 104 10.86 -3.61 -26.09
CA PRO A 104 11.78 -2.54 -25.74
C PRO A 104 11.01 -1.20 -25.69
N VAL A 105 11.14 -0.44 -24.60
CA VAL A 105 10.54 0.89 -24.47
C VAL A 105 11.61 1.92 -24.11
N SER A 106 11.74 2.93 -24.96
CA SER A 106 12.54 4.13 -24.78
C SER A 106 11.66 5.37 -24.93
N HIS A 107 11.89 6.34 -24.04
CA HIS A 107 11.34 7.70 -23.95
C HIS A 107 9.83 7.90 -23.82
N GLU A 108 9.47 8.57 -22.72
CA GLU A 108 8.13 9.06 -22.37
C GLU A 108 7.47 9.79 -23.53
N SER A 109 6.27 9.31 -23.87
CA SER A 109 5.28 9.99 -24.71
C SER A 109 3.92 9.67 -24.10
N PRO A 110 2.93 10.60 -24.14
CA PRO A 110 1.62 10.33 -23.57
C PRO A 110 0.99 9.18 -24.35
N HIS A 111 0.77 8.05 -23.70
CA HIS A 111 0.02 6.96 -24.31
C HIS A 111 -1.35 7.50 -24.73
N ARG A 112 -1.74 7.22 -25.98
CA ARG A 112 -3.06 7.63 -26.48
C ARG A 112 -4.11 6.88 -25.68
N LEU A 113 -4.84 7.61 -24.84
CA LEU A 113 -6.00 7.07 -24.13
C LEU A 113 -7.00 6.52 -25.14
N LEU A 114 -7.52 5.32 -24.88
CA LEU A 114 -8.55 4.69 -25.69
C LEU A 114 -9.85 5.50 -25.64
N LEU A 115 -10.14 6.09 -24.48
CA LEU A 115 -11.24 7.01 -24.27
C LEU A 115 -10.76 8.46 -24.48
N PRO A 116 -11.43 9.26 -25.32
CA PRO A 116 -11.13 10.68 -25.43
C PRO A 116 -11.23 11.37 -24.05
N GLN A 117 -10.27 12.24 -23.73
CA GLN A 117 -10.18 12.93 -22.41
C GLN A 117 -11.49 13.60 -21.97
N ARG A 118 -12.32 14.03 -22.92
CA ARG A 118 -13.66 14.60 -22.67
C ARG A 118 -14.60 13.68 -21.88
N TYR A 119 -14.43 12.36 -21.98
CA TYR A 119 -15.28 11.38 -21.31
C TYR A 119 -14.71 10.87 -19.99
N LEU A 120 -13.41 11.07 -19.73
CA LEU A 120 -12.73 10.67 -18.49
C LEU A 120 -13.07 11.63 -17.33
N THR A 121 -14.35 11.69 -16.98
CA THR A 121 -14.82 12.42 -15.79
C THR A 121 -14.31 11.73 -14.51
N PRO A 122 -14.13 12.46 -13.39
CA PRO A 122 -13.68 11.87 -12.12
C PRO A 122 -14.52 10.67 -11.68
N SER A 123 -15.85 10.74 -11.81
CA SER A 123 -16.75 9.64 -11.47
C SER A 123 -16.56 8.42 -12.39
N LEU A 124 -16.28 8.62 -13.68
CA LEU A 124 -15.99 7.51 -14.59
C LEU A 124 -14.65 6.86 -14.24
N LEU A 125 -13.61 7.66 -13.95
CA LEU A 125 -12.31 7.15 -13.53
C LEU A 125 -12.43 6.30 -12.26
N LEU A 126 -13.12 6.82 -11.24
CA LEU A 126 -13.39 6.07 -10.00
C LEU A 126 -14.14 4.77 -10.27
N ALA A 127 -15.17 4.80 -11.13
CA ALA A 127 -15.92 3.62 -11.49
C ALA A 127 -15.03 2.58 -12.21
N MET A 128 -14.21 3.01 -13.17
CA MET A 128 -13.28 2.13 -13.89
C MET A 128 -12.28 1.48 -12.93
N ILE A 129 -11.65 2.27 -12.05
CA ILE A 129 -10.67 1.76 -11.07
C ILE A 129 -11.34 0.79 -10.09
N ALA A 130 -12.55 1.09 -9.62
CA ALA A 130 -13.30 0.20 -8.72
C ALA A 130 -13.70 -1.12 -9.39
N VAL A 131 -14.17 -1.08 -10.63
CA VAL A 131 -14.49 -2.28 -11.41
C VAL A 131 -13.24 -3.13 -11.65
N LEU A 132 -12.12 -2.49 -11.99
CA LEU A 132 -10.84 -3.18 -12.21
C LEU A 132 -10.27 -3.78 -10.91
N GLY A 133 -10.41 -3.09 -9.77
CA GLY A 133 -10.04 -3.63 -8.45
C GLY A 133 -10.91 -4.82 -8.04
N THR A 134 -12.21 -4.76 -8.35
CA THR A 134 -13.14 -5.89 -8.15
C THR A 134 -12.78 -7.08 -9.04
N LEU A 135 -12.41 -6.83 -10.30
CA LEU A 135 -11.91 -7.88 -11.20
C LEU A 135 -10.64 -8.53 -10.64
N ALA A 136 -9.71 -7.75 -10.09
CA ALA A 136 -8.50 -8.26 -9.46
C ALA A 136 -8.80 -9.17 -8.26
N PHE A 137 -9.81 -8.84 -7.47
CA PHE A 137 -10.28 -9.68 -6.36
C PHE A 137 -10.73 -11.07 -6.85
N PHE A 138 -11.61 -11.12 -7.86
CA PHE A 138 -12.09 -12.38 -8.42
C PHE A 138 -10.99 -13.21 -9.08
N LEU A 139 -10.04 -12.56 -9.76
CA LEU A 139 -8.86 -13.26 -10.28
C LEU A 139 -8.00 -13.84 -9.15
N GLY A 140 -7.85 -13.12 -8.04
CA GLY A 140 -7.15 -13.61 -6.86
C GLY A 140 -7.76 -14.89 -6.29
N GLU A 141 -9.08 -14.92 -6.13
CA GLU A 141 -9.80 -16.12 -5.68
C GLU A 141 -9.63 -17.29 -6.65
N TRP A 142 -9.69 -17.02 -7.96
CA TRP A 142 -9.61 -18.08 -8.96
C TRP A 142 -8.20 -18.66 -9.14
N THR A 143 -7.16 -17.82 -9.07
CA THR A 143 -5.78 -18.25 -9.26
C THR A 143 -5.07 -18.66 -7.97
N GLY A 144 -5.67 -18.38 -6.81
CA GLY A 144 -5.02 -18.55 -5.50
C GLY A 144 -3.87 -17.56 -5.25
N LEU A 145 -3.78 -16.48 -6.02
CA LEU A 145 -2.79 -15.41 -5.84
C LEU A 145 -3.41 -14.25 -5.06
N ASN A 146 -2.58 -13.46 -4.39
CA ASN A 146 -3.05 -12.29 -3.66
C ASN A 146 -3.66 -11.25 -4.62
N TYR A 147 -4.89 -10.79 -4.33
CA TYR A 147 -5.60 -9.81 -5.16
C TYR A 147 -4.85 -8.50 -5.37
N GLY A 148 -3.94 -8.14 -4.45
CA GLY A 148 -3.10 -6.95 -4.58
C GLY A 148 -2.12 -7.04 -5.74
N ILE A 149 -1.60 -8.23 -6.04
CA ILE A 149 -0.76 -8.49 -7.21
C ILE A 149 -1.59 -8.25 -8.47
N TRP A 150 -2.78 -8.84 -8.55
CA TRP A 150 -3.69 -8.64 -9.67
C TRP A 150 -4.11 -7.19 -9.85
N SER A 151 -4.35 -6.47 -8.75
CA SER A 151 -4.73 -5.06 -8.78
C SER A 151 -3.63 -4.21 -9.41
N LEU A 152 -2.38 -4.44 -9.01
CA LEU A 152 -1.22 -3.76 -9.57
C LEU A 152 -1.02 -4.09 -11.06
N LEU A 153 -1.06 -5.38 -11.42
CA LEU A 153 -0.90 -5.85 -12.80
C LEU A 153 -1.97 -5.26 -13.72
N ILE A 154 -3.23 -5.26 -13.27
CA ILE A 154 -4.34 -4.67 -14.02
C ILE A 154 -4.14 -3.16 -14.16
N GLY A 155 -3.71 -2.47 -13.10
CA GLY A 155 -3.39 -1.03 -13.16
C GLY A 155 -2.32 -0.72 -14.20
N ILE A 156 -1.20 -1.45 -14.19
CA ILE A 156 -0.11 -1.31 -15.16
C ILE A 156 -0.60 -1.61 -16.58
N ALA A 157 -1.31 -2.73 -16.78
CA ALA A 157 -1.81 -3.13 -18.09
C ALA A 157 -2.83 -2.11 -18.65
N CYS A 158 -3.76 -1.66 -17.82
CA CYS A 158 -4.76 -0.67 -18.22
C CYS A 158 -4.12 0.69 -18.54
N GLN A 159 -3.09 1.10 -17.81
CA GLN A 159 -2.33 2.29 -18.13
C GLN A 159 -1.55 2.11 -19.45
N TYR A 160 -0.92 0.95 -19.66
CA TYR A 160 -0.17 0.63 -20.88
C TYR A 160 -1.04 0.70 -22.14
N PHE A 161 -2.21 0.06 -22.10
CA PHE A 161 -3.15 0.03 -23.21
C PHE A 161 -3.93 1.34 -23.35
N GLY A 162 -3.73 2.33 -22.46
CA GLY A 162 -4.45 3.61 -22.48
C GLY A 162 -5.91 3.50 -22.03
N VAL A 163 -6.29 2.43 -21.33
CA VAL A 163 -7.61 2.30 -20.67
C VAL A 163 -7.71 3.27 -19.50
N LEU A 164 -6.65 3.40 -18.70
CA LEU A 164 -6.56 4.34 -17.58
C LEU A 164 -5.48 5.40 -17.86
N PRO A 165 -5.69 6.66 -17.45
CA PRO A 165 -4.61 7.65 -17.42
C PRO A 165 -3.57 7.30 -16.36
N ALA A 166 -2.37 7.87 -16.50
CA ALA A 166 -1.38 7.85 -15.44
C ALA A 166 -1.92 8.58 -14.20
N LYS A 167 -1.50 8.17 -13.00
CA LYS A 167 -1.93 8.80 -11.74
C LYS A 167 -3.47 8.91 -11.62
N ALA A 168 -4.19 7.83 -11.93
CA ALA A 168 -5.64 7.90 -12.18
C ALA A 168 -6.52 8.42 -11.02
N LEU A 169 -6.16 8.18 -9.75
CA LEU A 169 -6.86 8.78 -8.59
C LEU A 169 -6.51 10.25 -8.38
N ASP A 170 -5.30 10.69 -8.75
CA ASP A 170 -4.93 12.09 -8.74
C ASP A 170 -5.71 12.87 -9.81
N GLU A 171 -5.83 12.30 -11.02
CA GLU A 171 -6.67 12.82 -12.10
C GLU A 171 -8.16 12.90 -11.69
N ALA A 172 -8.61 11.97 -10.84
CA ALA A 172 -9.95 12.00 -10.24
C ALA A 172 -10.06 12.89 -8.98
N ASN A 173 -8.98 13.58 -8.58
CA ASN A 173 -8.88 14.36 -7.34
C ASN A 173 -9.39 13.60 -6.09
N SER A 174 -9.09 12.30 -6.04
CA SER A 174 -9.64 11.37 -5.06
C SER A 174 -8.58 10.56 -4.33
N PHE A 175 -7.30 10.75 -4.64
CA PHE A 175 -6.22 10.03 -3.98
C PHE A 175 -6.22 10.22 -2.46
N GLY A 176 -6.28 11.47 -1.98
CA GLY A 176 -6.27 11.79 -0.55
C GLY A 176 -7.46 11.20 0.24
N ILE A 177 -8.66 11.15 -0.35
CA ILE A 177 -9.82 10.54 0.33
C ILE A 177 -9.72 9.01 0.33
N VAL A 178 -9.14 8.41 -0.71
CA VAL A 178 -8.89 6.97 -0.77
C VAL A 178 -7.83 6.57 0.26
N THR A 179 -6.71 7.28 0.36
CA THR A 179 -5.66 6.99 1.36
C THR A 179 -6.19 7.15 2.78
N ALA A 180 -6.92 8.22 3.08
CA ALA A 180 -7.59 8.40 4.37
C ALA A 180 -8.61 7.27 4.63
N GLY A 181 -9.34 6.82 3.61
CA GLY A 181 -10.24 5.66 3.70
C GLY A 181 -9.52 4.36 4.07
N ILE A 182 -8.34 4.08 3.48
CA ILE A 182 -7.52 2.93 3.86
C ILE A 182 -7.07 3.06 5.31
N MET A 183 -6.64 4.25 5.75
CA MET A 183 -6.24 4.45 7.14
C MET A 183 -7.42 4.20 8.11
N VAL A 184 -8.63 4.62 7.76
CA VAL A 184 -9.85 4.30 8.54
C VAL A 184 -10.06 2.78 8.61
N VAL A 185 -9.86 2.05 7.51
CA VAL A 185 -9.96 0.58 7.50
C VAL A 185 -8.90 -0.06 8.42
N VAL A 186 -7.66 0.45 8.39
CA VAL A 186 -6.58 -0.01 9.29
C VAL A 186 -6.98 0.22 10.75
N LEU A 187 -7.45 1.42 11.10
CA LEU A 187 -7.93 1.71 12.44
C LEU A 187 -9.08 0.78 12.85
N ALA A 188 -10.04 0.56 11.97
CA ALA A 188 -11.21 -0.27 12.23
C ALA A 188 -10.85 -1.74 12.48
N SER A 189 -9.78 -2.24 11.85
CA SER A 189 -9.28 -3.60 12.07
C SER A 189 -8.74 -3.83 13.49
N MET A 190 -8.41 -2.76 14.22
CA MET A 190 -7.86 -2.82 15.58
C MET A 190 -8.92 -2.82 16.68
N GLY A 191 -10.21 -2.74 16.33
CA GLY A 191 -11.31 -2.58 17.31
C GLY A 191 -11.41 -3.70 18.35
N GLY A 192 -10.90 -4.89 18.05
CA GLY A 192 -10.93 -6.04 18.97
C GLY A 192 -9.71 -6.19 19.89
N VAL A 193 -8.70 -5.32 19.78
CA VAL A 193 -7.42 -5.49 20.50
C VAL A 193 -7.55 -5.03 21.95
N THR A 194 -7.30 -5.93 22.91
CA THR A 194 -7.31 -5.59 24.35
C THR A 194 -5.95 -5.12 24.86
N VAL A 195 -5.94 -4.43 26.01
CA VAL A 195 -4.69 -4.01 26.69
C VAL A 195 -3.82 -5.23 27.04
N SER A 196 -4.42 -6.31 27.54
CA SER A 196 -3.68 -7.52 27.90
C SER A 196 -3.05 -8.17 26.66
N GLN A 197 -3.82 -8.32 25.57
CA GLN A 197 -3.29 -8.82 24.31
C GLN A 197 -2.15 -7.96 23.78
N LEU A 198 -2.26 -6.64 23.88
CA LEU A 198 -1.18 -5.73 23.47
C LEU A 198 0.08 -5.95 24.32
N LEU A 199 -0.06 -5.98 25.65
CA LEU A 199 1.07 -6.17 26.58
C LEU A 199 1.74 -7.54 26.37
N ASP A 200 0.95 -8.59 26.20
CA ASP A 200 1.42 -9.95 25.94
C ASP A 200 2.13 -10.04 24.58
N SER A 201 1.74 -9.19 23.62
CA SER A 201 2.35 -9.12 22.29
C SER A 201 3.65 -8.34 22.26
N ILE A 202 3.99 -7.51 23.27
CA ILE A 202 5.21 -6.68 23.26
C ILE A 202 6.46 -7.54 23.03
N GLY A 203 6.63 -8.62 23.79
CA GLY A 203 7.79 -9.50 23.68
C GLY A 203 7.91 -10.14 22.29
N PRO A 204 6.89 -10.85 21.81
CA PRO A 204 6.86 -11.42 20.46
C PRO A 204 7.05 -10.38 19.36
N VAL A 205 6.41 -9.21 19.45
CA VAL A 205 6.53 -8.13 18.45
C VAL A 205 7.96 -7.59 18.42
N LEU A 206 8.57 -7.29 19.57
CA LEU A 206 9.96 -6.84 19.62
C LEU A 206 10.93 -7.88 19.06
N MET A 207 10.69 -9.16 19.36
CA MET A 207 11.51 -10.25 18.84
C MET A 207 11.37 -10.37 17.32
N ILE A 208 10.16 -10.34 16.78
CA ILE A 208 9.89 -10.41 15.32
C ILE A 208 10.44 -9.17 14.63
N LEU A 209 10.25 -7.97 15.19
CA LEU A 209 10.80 -6.74 14.63
C LEU A 209 12.33 -6.79 14.63
N PHE A 210 12.97 -7.26 15.70
CA PHE A 210 14.42 -7.36 15.77
C PHE A 210 14.95 -8.40 14.76
N LEU A 211 14.45 -9.64 14.81
CA LEU A 211 14.88 -10.72 13.92
C LEU A 211 14.56 -10.40 12.46
N GLY A 212 13.36 -9.90 12.18
CA GLY A 212 12.92 -9.48 10.86
C GLY A 212 13.79 -8.34 10.32
N THR A 213 13.99 -7.27 11.09
CA THR A 213 14.83 -6.13 10.67
C THR A 213 16.27 -6.56 10.41
N VAL A 214 16.89 -7.31 11.33
CA VAL A 214 18.28 -7.79 11.16
C VAL A 214 18.38 -8.73 9.96
N GLY A 215 17.46 -9.69 9.84
CA GLY A 215 17.42 -10.65 8.75
C GLY A 215 17.24 -9.98 7.39
N LEU A 216 16.33 -9.01 7.29
CA LEU A 216 16.08 -8.24 6.06
C LEU A 216 17.26 -7.32 5.73
N LEU A 217 17.87 -6.64 6.69
CA LEU A 217 19.06 -5.81 6.45
C LEU A 217 20.25 -6.65 5.97
N VAL A 218 20.53 -7.77 6.64
CA VAL A 218 21.62 -8.68 6.25
C VAL A 218 21.31 -9.30 4.88
N GLY A 219 20.11 -9.80 4.67
CA GLY A 219 19.67 -10.40 3.41
C GLY A 219 19.71 -9.40 2.25
N GLY A 220 19.18 -8.19 2.46
CA GLY A 220 19.21 -7.09 1.50
C GLY A 220 20.62 -6.65 1.15
N MET A 221 21.51 -6.54 2.14
CA MET A 221 22.93 -6.22 1.90
C MET A 221 23.66 -7.33 1.12
N LEU A 222 23.41 -8.60 1.46
CA LEU A 222 23.99 -9.74 0.73
C LEU A 222 23.48 -9.79 -0.71
N ALA A 223 22.16 -9.67 -0.90
CA ALA A 223 21.54 -9.63 -2.21
C ALA A 223 22.09 -8.47 -3.05
N ALA A 224 22.23 -7.28 -2.47
CA ALA A 224 22.82 -6.11 -3.12
C ALA A 224 24.23 -6.39 -3.64
N ARG A 225 25.07 -7.05 -2.83
CA ARG A 225 26.44 -7.44 -3.24
C ARG A 225 26.44 -8.50 -4.33
N LEU A 226 25.54 -9.49 -4.26
CA LEU A 226 25.45 -10.57 -5.25
C LEU A 226 25.00 -10.07 -6.63
N ILE A 227 24.07 -9.12 -6.67
CA ILE A 227 23.55 -8.57 -7.92
C ILE A 227 24.27 -7.28 -8.34
N GLY A 228 25.11 -6.69 -7.50
CA GLY A 228 25.79 -5.42 -7.79
C GLY A 228 24.83 -4.21 -7.80
N TRP A 229 23.83 -4.20 -6.90
CA TRP A 229 22.95 -3.06 -6.67
C TRP A 229 23.45 -2.21 -5.50
N ASP A 230 23.13 -0.92 -5.46
CA ASP A 230 23.54 -0.04 -4.36
C ASP A 230 22.89 -0.49 -3.05
N PRO A 231 23.67 -0.90 -2.02
CA PRO A 231 23.13 -1.29 -0.73
C PRO A 231 22.25 -0.23 -0.08
N LYS A 232 22.51 1.07 -0.35
CA LYS A 232 21.71 2.18 0.19
C LYS A 232 20.28 2.20 -0.34
N LYS A 233 20.02 1.59 -1.50
CA LYS A 233 18.68 1.40 -2.06
C LYS A 233 18.12 0.02 -1.72
N ALA A 234 18.95 -1.02 -1.80
CA ALA A 234 18.51 -2.39 -1.55
C ALA A 234 18.08 -2.64 -0.10
N MET A 235 18.73 -2.03 0.89
CA MET A 235 18.37 -2.20 2.31
C MET A 235 16.97 -1.62 2.62
N PRO A 236 16.64 -0.36 2.29
CA PRO A 236 15.27 0.15 2.41
C PRO A 236 14.23 -0.71 1.68
N VAL A 237 14.53 -1.16 0.47
CA VAL A 237 13.63 -2.02 -0.32
C VAL A 237 13.39 -3.37 0.36
N SER A 238 14.39 -3.94 1.03
CA SER A 238 14.16 -5.17 1.81
C SER A 238 13.32 -4.95 3.07
N LEU A 239 13.40 -3.75 3.67
CA LEU A 239 12.63 -3.40 4.88
C LEU A 239 11.15 -3.14 4.60
N THR A 240 10.74 -2.93 3.34
CA THR A 240 9.32 -2.75 2.99
C THR A 240 8.48 -3.97 3.31
N ALA A 241 9.09 -5.15 3.42
CA ALA A 241 8.44 -6.36 3.92
C ALA A 241 7.86 -6.22 5.35
N LEU A 242 8.29 -5.22 6.12
CA LEU A 242 7.78 -4.92 7.47
C LEU A 242 6.63 -3.91 7.49
N ILE A 243 6.44 -3.13 6.43
CA ILE A 243 5.56 -1.96 6.41
C ILE A 243 4.48 -2.12 5.34
N GLY A 244 4.87 -2.18 4.07
CA GLY A 244 3.96 -2.35 2.95
C GLY A 244 3.10 -1.10 2.67
N PHE A 245 2.25 -1.21 1.65
CA PHE A 245 1.31 -0.15 1.27
C PHE A 245 0.08 -0.12 2.22
N PRO A 246 -0.47 1.07 2.61
CA PRO A 246 -0.14 2.44 2.18
C PRO A 246 1.00 3.12 2.94
N ALA A 247 1.53 2.50 3.99
CA ALA A 247 2.53 3.12 4.85
C ALA A 247 3.85 3.41 4.12
N ASP A 248 4.30 2.53 3.22
CA ASP A 248 5.46 2.78 2.36
C ASP A 248 5.28 4.04 1.51
N TYR A 249 4.09 4.23 0.91
CA TYR A 249 3.78 5.41 0.11
C TYR A 249 3.85 6.69 0.96
N ILE A 250 3.25 6.66 2.15
CA ILE A 250 3.24 7.82 3.07
C ILE A 250 4.67 8.20 3.47
N ILE A 251 5.51 7.20 3.78
CA ILE A 251 6.92 7.43 4.11
C ILE A 251 7.67 8.01 2.90
N CYS A 252 7.44 7.49 1.70
CA CYS A 252 8.01 8.05 0.48
C CYS A 252 7.57 9.52 0.27
N GLU A 253 6.29 9.82 0.49
CA GLU A 253 5.72 11.16 0.35
C GLU A 253 6.35 12.13 1.34
N GLU A 254 6.46 11.71 2.60
CA GLU A 254 7.06 12.49 3.66
C GLU A 254 8.55 12.76 3.41
N ILE A 255 9.29 11.77 2.88
CA ILE A 255 10.69 11.91 2.46
C ILE A 255 10.81 12.87 1.27
N ALA A 256 10.01 12.67 0.22
CA ALA A 256 10.04 13.52 -0.97
C ALA A 256 9.72 14.96 -0.61
N HIS A 257 8.70 15.19 0.23
CA HIS A 257 8.32 16.52 0.70
C HIS A 257 9.40 17.16 1.59
N SER A 258 10.15 16.37 2.36
CA SER A 258 11.21 16.86 3.26
C SER A 258 12.52 17.17 2.54
N LEU A 259 12.85 16.45 1.46
CA LEU A 259 14.12 16.59 0.72
C LEU A 259 14.00 17.40 -0.57
N GLY A 260 12.84 17.39 -1.23
CA GLY A 260 12.62 18.08 -2.51
C GLY A 260 12.28 19.56 -2.32
N GLU A 261 13.04 20.42 -2.97
CA GLU A 261 12.88 21.89 -2.90
C GLU A 261 11.65 22.37 -3.70
N ASP A 262 11.34 21.70 -4.81
CA ASP A 262 10.23 22.03 -5.71
C ASP A 262 9.41 20.78 -6.11
N THR A 263 8.27 20.98 -6.77
CA THR A 263 7.38 19.91 -7.20
C THR A 263 8.05 18.92 -8.16
N GLN A 264 8.95 19.38 -9.02
CA GLN A 264 9.63 18.52 -9.99
C GLN A 264 10.65 17.60 -9.29
N GLN A 265 11.40 18.12 -8.32
CA GLN A 265 12.29 17.35 -7.48
C GLN A 265 11.54 16.33 -6.61
N ARG A 266 10.40 16.73 -6.04
CA ARG A 266 9.54 15.84 -5.24
C ARG A 266 9.03 14.66 -6.06
N ASP A 267 8.51 14.92 -7.26
CA ASP A 267 8.06 13.88 -8.19
C ASP A 267 9.22 12.95 -8.59
N ALA A 268 10.39 13.51 -8.91
CA ALA A 268 11.55 12.70 -9.28
C ALA A 268 12.05 11.80 -8.12
N ILE A 269 12.05 12.30 -6.88
CA ILE A 269 12.39 11.49 -5.70
C ILE A 269 11.35 10.38 -5.54
N MET A 270 10.06 10.72 -5.62
CA MET A 270 8.97 9.77 -5.48
C MET A 270 9.05 8.65 -6.53
N ASP A 271 9.23 8.99 -7.80
CA ASP A 271 9.33 8.02 -8.89
C ASP A 271 10.52 7.06 -8.71
N GLU A 272 11.64 7.57 -8.18
CA GLU A 272 12.84 6.77 -7.94
C GLU A 272 12.70 5.81 -6.75
N ILE A 273 12.02 6.21 -5.66
CA ILE A 273 11.95 5.41 -4.43
C ILE A 273 10.70 4.55 -4.32
N LEU A 274 9.56 5.00 -4.85
CA LEU A 274 8.27 4.34 -4.66
C LEU A 274 8.20 3.01 -5.40
N ALA A 275 8.59 2.99 -6.69
CA ALA A 275 8.51 1.79 -7.50
C ALA A 275 9.32 0.61 -6.92
N PRO A 276 10.60 0.76 -6.54
CA PRO A 276 11.35 -0.30 -5.87
C PRO A 276 10.70 -0.78 -4.57
N MET A 277 10.16 0.14 -3.76
CA MET A 277 9.57 -0.20 -2.47
C MET A 277 8.29 -1.03 -2.61
N LEU A 278 7.42 -0.64 -3.54
CA LEU A 278 6.19 -1.37 -3.86
C LEU A 278 6.51 -2.78 -4.37
N VAL A 279 7.43 -2.90 -5.33
CA VAL A 279 7.85 -4.21 -5.87
C VAL A 279 8.42 -5.09 -4.75
N GLY A 280 9.27 -4.55 -3.87
CA GLY A 280 9.80 -5.26 -2.71
C GLY A 280 8.69 -5.77 -1.78
N GLY A 281 7.73 -4.91 -1.44
CA GLY A 281 6.60 -5.23 -0.58
C GLY A 281 5.74 -6.36 -1.15
N PHE A 282 5.28 -6.25 -2.40
CA PHE A 282 4.46 -7.29 -3.02
C PHE A 282 5.20 -8.62 -3.17
N THR A 283 6.47 -8.59 -3.56
CA THR A 283 7.28 -9.80 -3.72
C THR A 283 7.43 -10.54 -2.39
N SER A 284 7.64 -9.81 -1.29
CA SER A 284 7.77 -10.38 0.04
C SER A 284 6.49 -11.09 0.51
N VAL A 285 5.33 -10.43 0.40
CA VAL A 285 4.04 -10.99 0.81
C VAL A 285 3.67 -12.20 -0.03
N SER A 286 3.95 -12.14 -1.34
CA SER A 286 3.67 -13.24 -2.27
C SER A 286 4.52 -14.48 -1.94
N LEU A 287 5.84 -14.31 -1.79
CA LEU A 287 6.75 -15.41 -1.49
C LEU A 287 6.46 -16.00 -0.10
N ALA A 288 6.23 -15.16 0.90
CA ALA A 288 5.87 -15.59 2.25
C ALA A 288 4.56 -16.37 2.25
N SER A 289 3.54 -15.89 1.53
CA SER A 289 2.25 -16.59 1.41
C SER A 289 2.41 -17.97 0.77
N VAL A 290 3.19 -18.10 -0.30
CA VAL A 290 3.48 -19.38 -0.96
C VAL A 290 4.28 -20.32 -0.06
N MET A 291 5.27 -19.80 0.68
CA MET A 291 6.06 -20.58 1.63
C MET A 291 5.20 -21.10 2.80
N ILE A 292 4.34 -20.24 3.35
CA ILE A 292 3.43 -20.61 4.44
C ILE A 292 2.41 -21.62 3.92
N ALA A 293 1.77 -21.37 2.78
CA ALA A 293 0.81 -22.31 2.19
C ALA A 293 1.45 -23.67 1.88
N SER A 294 2.66 -23.69 1.32
CA SER A 294 3.36 -24.95 0.99
C SER A 294 3.79 -25.74 2.23
N THR A 295 4.23 -25.05 3.29
CA THR A 295 4.54 -25.71 4.57
C THR A 295 3.30 -26.21 5.30
N LEU A 296 2.21 -25.42 5.31
CA LEU A 296 0.95 -25.80 5.95
C LEU A 296 0.29 -27.01 5.25
N VAL A 297 0.24 -26.99 3.92
CA VAL A 297 -0.26 -28.11 3.10
C VAL A 297 0.63 -29.35 3.22
N GLY A 298 1.95 -29.17 3.44
CA GLY A 298 2.85 -30.28 3.71
C GLY A 298 2.71 -30.89 5.12
N THR A 299 2.01 -30.21 6.04
CA THR A 299 1.78 -30.67 7.42
C THR A 299 0.34 -31.15 7.70
N LEU A 300 -0.54 -31.11 6.69
CA LEU A 300 -1.90 -31.63 6.71
C LEU A 300 -2.00 -32.93 5.90
#